data_AF-A0A1A8GPD9-F1
#
_entry.id   AF-A0A1A8GPD9-F1
#
_cell.length_a   1.000
_cell.length_b   1.000
_cell.length_c   1.000
_cell.angle_alpha   90.00
_cell.angle_beta   90.00
_cell.angle_gamma   90.00
#
_symmetry.space_group_name_H-M   'P 1'
#
loop_
_entity.id
_entity.type
_entity.pdbx_description
1 polymer ?
#
loop_
_entity_poly.entity_id
_entity_poly.type
_entity_poly.pdbx_seq_one_letter_code
_entity_poly.pdbx_strand_id
1 'polypeptide(L)'
;MDTKEIVHLAVQMEKLAADRSFVDIQTLLAALHPEPPDQLKAEQLAEDIEKHIHDLHKTSRLKYKTCVRSKVANLRNPKSPHLCQGLLSGSLLPQDFVKMSVEDMASPELRQLREEFSSQ
;
A
#
# COMPACT_ATOMS: atom_id res chain seq x y z
N MET A 1 -36.21 -14.80 -6.99
CA MET A 1 -35.15 -14.28 -6.09
C MET A 1 -35.77 -13.15 -5.30
N ASP A 2 -35.87 -13.26 -3.98
CA ASP A 2 -36.50 -12.25 -3.11
C ASP A 2 -35.56 -11.03 -2.98
N THR A 3 -36.11 -9.83 -3.07
CA THR A 3 -35.46 -8.56 -2.74
C THR A 3 -34.72 -8.60 -1.40
N LYS A 4 -35.22 -9.34 -0.41
CA LYS A 4 -34.56 -9.53 0.89
C LYS A 4 -33.28 -10.35 0.80
N GLU A 5 -33.27 -11.38 -0.05
CA GLU A 5 -32.07 -12.18 -0.34
C GLU A 5 -31.03 -11.37 -1.12
N ILE A 6 -31.46 -10.51 -2.05
CA ILE A 6 -30.56 -9.62 -2.79
C ILE A 6 -29.90 -8.59 -1.86
N VAL A 7 -30.66 -7.99 -0.95
CA VAL A 7 -30.11 -7.06 0.05
C VAL A 7 -29.21 -7.79 1.04
N HIS A 8 -29.57 -8.98 1.49
CA HIS A 8 -28.73 -9.79 2.36
C HIS A 8 -27.40 -10.16 1.69
N LEU A 9 -27.43 -10.58 0.42
CA LEU A 9 -26.24 -10.86 -0.39
C LEU A 9 -25.41 -9.60 -0.64
N ALA A 10 -26.03 -8.45 -0.90
CA ALA A 10 -25.33 -7.18 -1.09
C ALA A 10 -24.62 -6.72 0.20
N VAL A 11 -25.30 -6.84 1.36
CA VAL A 11 -24.73 -6.56 2.68
C VAL A 11 -23.64 -7.58 3.04
N GLN A 12 -23.82 -8.87 2.72
CA GLN A 12 -22.77 -9.88 2.88
C GLN A 12 -21.57 -9.62 1.97
N MET A 13 -21.78 -9.12 0.75
CA MET A 13 -20.71 -8.71 -0.16
C MET A 13 -19.96 -7.47 0.34
N GLU A 14 -20.66 -6.49 0.90
CA GLU A 14 -20.07 -5.30 1.51
C GLU A 14 -19.29 -5.67 2.79
N LYS A 15 -19.79 -6.62 3.58
CA LYS A 15 -19.11 -7.18 4.76
C LYS A 15 -17.91 -8.07 4.40
N LEU A 16 -17.97 -8.84 3.31
CA LEU A 16 -16.84 -9.58 2.74
C LEU A 16 -15.79 -8.67 2.08
N ALA A 17 -16.19 -7.49 1.62
CA ALA A 17 -15.27 -6.45 1.16
C ALA A 17 -14.52 -5.82 2.34
N ALA A 18 -15.21 -5.58 3.46
CA ALA A 18 -14.61 -5.07 4.71
C ALA A 18 -13.59 -6.05 5.33
N ASP A 19 -13.84 -7.36 5.33
CA ASP A 19 -12.89 -8.36 5.87
C ASP A 19 -11.59 -8.48 5.05
N ARG A 20 -11.63 -8.14 3.75
CA ARG A 20 -10.44 -8.23 2.87
C ARG A 20 -9.53 -7.01 2.98
N SER A 21 -10.11 -5.80 3.07
CA SER A 21 -9.36 -4.57 3.29
C SER A 21 -8.63 -4.64 4.64
N PHE A 22 -9.27 -5.18 5.69
CA PHE A 22 -8.65 -5.33 7.00
C PHE A 22 -7.34 -6.14 6.99
N VAL A 23 -7.32 -7.29 6.30
CA VAL A 23 -6.09 -8.12 6.18
C VAL A 23 -5.00 -7.39 5.41
N ASP A 24 -5.36 -6.66 4.35
CA ASP A 24 -4.39 -5.90 3.55
C ASP A 24 -3.82 -4.71 4.37
N ILE A 25 -4.66 -3.99 5.12
CA ILE A 25 -4.27 -2.91 6.05
C ILE A 25 -3.33 -3.47 7.13
N GLN A 26 -3.68 -4.58 7.78
CA GLN A 26 -2.83 -5.20 8.80
C GLN A 26 -1.48 -5.63 8.21
N THR A 27 -1.46 -6.13 6.97
CA THR A 27 -0.22 -6.53 6.30
C THR A 27 0.66 -5.32 6.00
N LEU A 28 0.07 -4.20 5.57
CA LEU A 28 0.77 -2.93 5.35
C LEU A 28 1.30 -2.35 6.66
N LEU A 29 0.49 -2.33 7.71
CA LEU A 29 0.87 -1.88 9.05
C LEU A 29 2.08 -2.68 9.58
N ALA A 30 2.01 -4.00 9.49
CA ALA A 30 3.13 -4.86 9.90
C ALA A 30 4.40 -4.61 9.07
N ALA A 31 4.27 -4.17 7.81
CA ALA A 31 5.39 -3.82 6.95
C ALA A 31 6.01 -2.45 7.28
N LEU A 32 5.24 -1.54 7.89
CA LEU A 32 5.75 -0.25 8.36
C LEU A 32 6.60 -0.36 9.64
N HIS A 33 6.60 -1.52 10.29
CA HIS A 33 7.36 -1.77 11.53
C HIS A 33 7.27 -0.59 12.52
N PRO A 34 6.05 -0.21 12.95
CA PRO A 34 5.88 0.92 13.86
C PRO A 34 6.50 0.59 15.21
N GLU A 35 7.47 1.41 15.61
CA GLU A 35 7.90 1.47 16.99
C GLU A 35 7.01 2.47 17.75
N PRO A 36 6.68 2.23 19.03
CA PRO A 36 6.05 3.26 19.86
C PRO A 36 6.97 4.50 19.86
N PRO A 37 6.47 5.75 19.68
CA PRO A 37 5.11 6.28 19.74
C PRO A 37 4.33 6.39 18.41
N ASP A 38 4.89 5.91 17.29
CA ASP A 38 4.35 6.18 15.94
C ASP A 38 3.24 5.21 15.50
N GLN A 39 2.76 4.35 16.42
CA GLN A 39 1.84 3.28 16.10
C GLN A 39 0.50 3.76 15.54
N LEU A 40 -0.10 4.79 16.16
CA LEU A 40 -1.35 5.37 15.65
C LEU A 40 -1.17 6.01 14.26
N LYS A 41 0.00 6.61 14.02
CA LYS A 41 0.32 7.22 12.73
C LYS A 41 0.51 6.15 11.65
N ALA A 42 1.17 5.05 11.99
CA ALA A 42 1.36 3.93 11.08
C ALA A 42 0.04 3.22 10.74
N GLU A 43 -0.89 3.13 11.69
CA GLU A 43 -2.25 2.63 11.45
C GLU A 43 -2.98 3.49 10.41
N GLN A 44 -2.99 4.81 10.60
CA GLN A 44 -3.58 5.74 9.64
C GLN A 44 -2.91 5.67 8.26
N LEU A 45 -1.58 5.58 8.22
CA LEU A 45 -0.83 5.43 6.98
C LEU A 45 -1.18 4.13 6.24
N ALA A 46 -1.34 3.02 6.96
CA ALA A 46 -1.71 1.74 6.36
C ALA A 46 -3.12 1.78 5.74
N GLU A 47 -4.08 2.39 6.44
CA GLU A 47 -5.43 2.65 5.92
C GLU A 47 -5.40 3.54 4.68
N ASP A 48 -4.66 4.65 4.73
CA ASP A 48 -4.54 5.57 3.61
C ASP A 48 -3.89 4.89 2.39
N ILE A 49 -2.82 4.12 2.59
CA ILE A 49 -2.17 3.39 1.50
C ILE A 49 -3.15 2.40 0.86
N GLU A 50 -3.86 1.60 1.66
CA GLU A 50 -4.83 0.63 1.14
C GLU A 50 -5.94 1.32 0.34
N LYS A 51 -6.51 2.40 0.88
CA LYS A 51 -7.55 3.19 0.23
C LYS A 51 -7.09 3.75 -1.12
N HIS A 52 -5.88 4.31 -1.20
CA HIS A 52 -5.35 4.82 -2.47
C HIS A 52 -5.09 3.71 -3.50
N ILE A 53 -4.64 2.52 -3.06
CA ILE A 53 -4.47 1.36 -3.95
C ILE A 53 -5.83 0.87 -4.45
N HIS A 54 -6.82 0.79 -3.56
CA HIS A 54 -8.20 0.46 -3.93
C HIS A 54 -8.74 1.47 -4.94
N ASP A 55 -8.53 2.77 -4.70
CA ASP A 55 -9.01 3.82 -5.59
C ASP A 55 -8.36 3.78 -6.98
N LEU A 56 -7.07 3.44 -7.06
CA LEU A 56 -6.34 3.29 -8.32
C LEU A 56 -6.76 2.05 -9.12
N HIS A 57 -7.24 1.00 -8.44
CA HIS A 57 -7.50 -0.31 -9.04
C HIS A 57 -8.92 -0.83 -8.80
N LYS A 58 -9.91 0.07 -8.60
CA LYS A 58 -11.33 -0.28 -8.34
C LYS A 58 -11.91 -1.32 -9.29
N THR A 59 -11.50 -1.25 -10.56
CA THR A 59 -12.03 -2.09 -11.64
C THR A 59 -11.27 -3.40 -11.83
N SER A 60 -10.14 -3.60 -11.14
CA SER A 60 -9.29 -4.79 -11.31
C SER A 60 -8.71 -5.28 -9.98
N ARG A 61 -9.39 -6.29 -9.42
CA ARG A 61 -8.95 -7.00 -8.22
C ARG A 61 -7.55 -7.60 -8.35
N LEU A 62 -7.17 -8.05 -9.55
CA LEU A 62 -5.82 -8.58 -9.80
C LEU A 62 -4.76 -7.48 -9.67
N LYS A 63 -4.97 -6.32 -10.31
CA LYS A 63 -4.04 -5.17 -10.22
C LYS A 63 -3.95 -4.66 -8.78
N TYR A 64 -5.08 -4.55 -8.09
CA TYR A 64 -5.14 -4.22 -6.66
C TYR A 64 -4.24 -5.14 -5.82
N LYS A 65 -4.45 -6.46 -5.89
CA LYS A 65 -3.68 -7.43 -5.09
C LYS A 65 -2.20 -7.45 -5.47
N THR A 66 -1.86 -7.29 -6.75
CA THR A 66 -0.47 -7.19 -7.19
C THR A 66 0.20 -5.94 -6.63
N CYS A 67 -0.48 -4.80 -6.65
CA CYS A 67 0.00 -3.55 -6.07
C CYS A 67 0.24 -3.68 -4.56
N VAL A 68 -0.74 -4.15 -3.79
CA VAL A 68 -0.60 -4.37 -2.33
C VAL A 68 0.63 -5.22 -2.00
N ARG A 69 0.80 -6.38 -2.66
CA ARG A 69 1.96 -7.26 -2.44
C ARG A 69 3.29 -6.55 -2.76
N SER A 70 3.34 -5.79 -3.85
CA SER A 70 4.53 -5.03 -4.24
C SER A 70 4.87 -3.96 -3.21
N LYS A 71 3.89 -3.18 -2.74
CA LYS A 71 4.12 -2.14 -1.71
C LYS A 71 4.59 -2.77 -0.39
N VAL A 72 3.95 -3.84 0.06
CA VAL A 72 4.38 -4.60 1.25
C VAL A 72 5.82 -5.11 1.12
N ALA A 73 6.17 -5.69 -0.03
CA ALA A 73 7.52 -6.21 -0.27
C ALA A 73 8.58 -5.09 -0.24
N ASN A 74 8.26 -3.91 -0.79
CA ASN A 74 9.16 -2.76 -0.76
C ASN A 74 9.30 -2.16 0.64
N LEU A 75 8.22 -2.07 1.42
CA LEU A 75 8.27 -1.60 2.81
C LEU A 75 9.08 -2.54 3.71
N ARG A 76 8.99 -3.86 3.49
CA ARG A 76 9.78 -4.87 4.21
C ARG A 76 11.22 -4.99 3.72
N ASN A 77 11.59 -4.34 2.62
CA ASN A 77 12.90 -4.49 2.03
C ASN A 77 13.94 -3.69 2.85
N PRO A 78 14.92 -4.34 3.50
CA PRO A 78 15.94 -3.65 4.28
C PRO A 78 16.85 -2.76 3.43
N LYS A 79 16.83 -2.91 2.09
CA LYS A 79 17.54 -2.03 1.15
C LYS A 79 16.76 -0.75 0.80
N SER A 80 15.50 -0.65 1.21
CA SER A 80 14.64 0.51 0.97
C SER A 80 14.05 1.10 2.27
N PRO A 81 14.85 1.31 3.34
CA PRO A 81 14.33 1.82 4.62
C PRO A 81 13.77 3.24 4.50
N HIS A 82 14.26 4.01 3.52
CA HIS A 82 13.83 5.36 3.21
C HIS A 82 12.33 5.46 2.87
N LEU A 83 11.70 4.39 2.36
CA LEU A 83 10.27 4.39 2.05
C LEU A 83 9.44 4.43 3.34
N CYS A 84 9.76 3.56 4.29
CA CYS A 84 9.09 3.51 5.58
C CYS A 84 9.35 4.80 6.38
N GLN A 85 10.62 5.22 6.47
CA GLN A 85 11.01 6.46 7.13
C GLN A 85 10.35 7.70 6.48
N GLY A 86 10.24 7.71 5.15
CA GLY A 86 9.59 8.78 4.42
C GLY A 86 8.10 8.91 4.76
N LEU A 87 7.40 7.78 4.80
CA LEU A 87 5.98 7.73 5.17
C LEU A 87 5.77 8.13 6.63
N LEU A 88 6.56 7.58 7.55
CA LEU A 88 6.45 7.88 8.99
C LEU A 88 6.86 9.32 9.33
N SER A 89 7.84 9.90 8.63
CA SER A 89 8.19 11.32 8.79
C SER A 89 7.22 12.27 8.10
N GLY A 90 6.43 11.79 7.14
CA GLY A 90 5.53 12.59 6.30
C GLY A 90 6.21 13.28 5.12
N SER A 91 7.50 12.99 4.87
CA SER A 91 8.22 13.47 3.69
C SER A 91 7.81 12.73 2.40
N LEU A 92 7.21 11.55 2.52
CA LEU A 92 6.58 10.80 1.45
C LEU A 92 5.09 10.64 1.76
N LEU A 93 4.22 11.08 0.83
CA LEU A 93 2.78 10.93 1.00
C LEU A 93 2.31 9.54 0.54
N PRO A 94 1.30 8.93 1.20
CA PRO A 94 0.70 7.66 0.79
C PRO A 94 0.29 7.62 -0.68
N GLN A 95 -0.34 8.69 -1.17
CA GLN A 95 -0.79 8.80 -2.56
C GLN A 95 0.35 8.72 -3.58
N ASP A 96 1.50 9.30 -3.25
CA ASP A 96 2.67 9.34 -4.13
C ASP A 96 3.38 8.00 -4.08
N PHE A 97 3.55 7.45 -2.87
CA PHE A 97 4.06 6.10 -2.67
C PHE A 97 3.28 5.05 -3.46
N VAL A 98 1.94 5.13 -3.49
CA VAL A 98 1.11 4.19 -4.24
C VAL A 98 1.30 4.30 -5.76
N LYS A 99 1.62 5.50 -6.27
CA LYS A 99 1.87 5.74 -7.71
C LYS A 99 3.31 5.45 -8.15
N MET A 100 4.26 5.45 -7.22
CA MET A 100 5.67 5.14 -7.53
C MET A 100 5.80 3.76 -8.19
N SER A 101 6.59 3.71 -9.28
CA SER A 101 7.00 2.46 -9.92
C SER A 101 8.01 1.71 -9.06
N VAL A 102 8.30 0.46 -9.43
CA VAL A 102 9.34 -0.35 -8.76
C VAL A 102 10.73 0.30 -8.89
N GLU A 103 10.96 0.98 -10.02
CA GLU A 103 12.20 1.72 -10.29
C GLU A 103 12.29 2.98 -9.43
N ASP A 104 11.17 3.67 -9.25
CA ASP A 104 11.08 4.87 -8.43
C ASP A 104 11.29 4.62 -6.93
N MET A 105 11.00 3.40 -6.47
CA MET A 105 11.18 2.96 -5.09
C MET A 105 12.60 2.48 -4.77
N ALA A 106 13.46 2.34 -5.78
CA ALA A 106 14.86 2.03 -5.56
C ALA A 106 15.53 3.19 -4.82
N SER A 107 16.55 2.88 -4.01
CA SER A 107 17.26 3.90 -3.24
C SER A 107 17.84 5.00 -4.16
N PRO A 108 18.02 6.23 -3.66
CA PRO A 108 18.59 7.33 -4.42
C PRO A 108 19.94 6.96 -5.07
N GLU A 109 20.76 6.15 -4.40
CA GLU A 109 22.04 5.68 -4.95
C GLU A 109 21.84 4.75 -6.15
N LEU A 110 20.83 3.88 -6.12
CA LEU A 110 20.48 3.02 -7.26
C LEU A 110 19.83 3.79 -8.40
N ARG A 111 19.11 4.88 -8.11
CA ARG A 111 18.57 5.81 -9.11
C ARG A 111 19.69 6.57 -9.81
N GLN A 112 20.61 7.17 -9.05
CA GLN A 112 21.78 7.87 -9.60
C GLN A 112 22.66 6.94 -10.43
N LEU A 113 22.93 5.73 -9.92
CA LEU A 113 23.73 4.76 -10.67
C LEU A 113 23.05 4.37 -12.00
N ARG A 114 21.72 4.22 -12.03
CA ARG A 114 20.98 3.96 -13.27
C ARG A 114 21.02 5.16 -14.22
N GLU A 115 20.86 6.39 -13.73
CA GLU A 115 20.95 7.61 -14.54
C GLU A 115 22.34 7.75 -15.18
N GLU A 116 23.41 7.43 -14.45
CA GLU A 116 24.78 7.40 -14.96
C GLU A 116 24.98 6.35 -16.07
N PHE A 117 24.42 5.15 -15.91
CA PHE A 117 24.53 4.08 -16.92
C PHE A 117 23.59 4.25 -18.13
N SER A 118 22.48 4.98 -17.98
CA SER A 118 21.52 5.24 -19.06
C SER A 118 21.92 6.41 -19.96
N SER A 119 22.89 7.22 -19.51
CA SER A 119 23.39 8.40 -20.22
C SER A 119 24.68 8.12 -21.04
N GLN A 120 25.04 6.86 -21.25
CA GLN A 120 26.18 6.43 -22.09
C GLN A 120 25.74 5.81 -23.41
#